data_AF-A0A5N5T1E2-F1
#
_entry.id   AF-A0A5N5T1E2-F1
#
_cell.length_a   1.000
_cell.length_b   1.000
_cell.length_c   1.000
_cell.angle_alpha   90.00
_cell.angle_beta   90.00
_cell.angle_gamma   90.00
#
_symmetry.space_group_name_H-M   'P 1'
#
loop_
_entity.id
_entity.type
_entity.pdbx_description
1 polymer ?
#
loop_
_entity_poly.entity_id
_entity_poly.type
_entity_poly.pdbx_seq_one_letter_code
_entity_poly.pdbx_strand_id
1 'polypeptide(L)'
;MGAYLSKPVTDKVSSDEHNEILKCGASSMQGWRIYQEDAHNTCLNYDENQALFAVYDGHGGSEVAVYTAAELPEFIKKTESYKNGKYSQALTDAFLDFDSTLVESDVQAILKEIAGSKEKDGNDD
;
A
#
# COMPACT_ATOMS: atom_id res chain seq x y z
N MET A 1 -19.24 -19.88 5.29
CA MET A 1 -19.59 -18.45 5.33
C MET A 1 -18.95 -17.80 4.11
N GLY A 2 -19.69 -16.96 3.36
CA GLY A 2 -19.17 -16.29 2.17
C GLY A 2 -18.26 -15.12 2.53
N ALA A 3 -17.78 -14.37 1.54
CA ALA A 3 -16.85 -13.25 1.70
C ALA A 3 -17.40 -12.00 2.44
N TYR A 4 -18.55 -12.12 3.11
CA TYR A 4 -19.31 -11.00 3.67
C TYR A 4 -19.64 -11.21 5.15
N LEU A 5 -19.53 -10.12 5.92
CA LEU A 5 -19.98 -10.01 7.30
C LEU A 5 -21.50 -9.88 7.39
N SER A 6 -22.06 -10.13 8.57
CA SER A 6 -23.50 -9.95 8.84
C SER A 6 -23.90 -8.48 8.94
N LYS A 7 -22.95 -7.60 9.25
CA LYS A 7 -23.07 -6.13 9.27
C LYS A 7 -21.74 -5.53 8.80
N PRO A 8 -21.76 -4.34 8.19
CA PRO A 8 -20.51 -3.70 7.75
C PRO A 8 -19.73 -3.14 8.95
N VAL A 9 -18.41 -3.25 8.89
CA VAL A 9 -17.50 -2.44 9.72
C VAL A 9 -17.48 -1.03 9.13
N THR A 10 -18.00 -0.07 9.89
CA THR A 10 -18.16 1.31 9.41
C THR A 10 -17.18 2.29 10.03
N ASP A 11 -16.22 1.82 10.81
CA ASP A 11 -15.14 2.67 11.33
C ASP A 11 -14.29 3.19 10.17
N LYS A 12 -13.92 4.48 10.25
CA LYS A 12 -13.08 5.14 9.25
C LYS A 12 -11.71 5.34 9.85
N VAL A 13 -10.70 4.94 9.09
CA VAL A 13 -9.33 5.37 9.33
C VAL A 13 -9.10 6.56 8.42
N SER A 14 -9.14 7.76 8.99
CA SER A 14 -8.99 9.02 8.25
C SER A 14 -7.73 9.77 8.68
N SER A 15 -7.09 10.43 7.72
CA SER A 15 -5.96 11.33 7.96
C SER A 15 -6.13 12.61 7.14
N ASP A 16 -5.61 13.70 7.69
CA ASP A 16 -5.51 15.00 7.03
C ASP A 16 -4.05 15.46 7.13
N GLU A 17 -3.44 15.80 6.00
CA GLU A 17 -2.04 16.20 5.92
C GLU A 17 -1.89 17.47 5.07
N HIS A 18 -0.87 18.28 5.37
CA HIS A 18 -0.54 19.44 4.55
C HIS A 18 0.94 19.79 4.62
N ASN A 19 1.42 20.45 3.57
CA ASN A 19 2.69 21.19 3.55
C ASN A 19 2.45 22.60 2.96
N GLU A 20 3.51 23.31 2.61
CA GLU A 20 3.42 24.68 2.09
C GLU A 20 2.70 24.78 0.73
N ILE A 21 2.61 23.67 -0.01
CA ILE A 21 2.15 23.63 -1.41
C ILE A 21 0.82 22.86 -1.54
N LEU A 22 0.61 21.82 -0.73
CA LEU A 22 -0.47 20.85 -0.86
C LEU A 22 -1.21 20.62 0.46
N LYS A 23 -2.49 20.27 0.35
CA LYS A 23 -3.31 19.71 1.42
C LYS A 23 -3.98 18.45 0.89
N CYS A 24 -3.98 17.37 1.65
CA CYS A 24 -4.69 16.14 1.30
C CYS A 24 -5.44 15.57 2.50
N GLY A 25 -6.52 14.84 2.22
CA GLY A 25 -7.19 13.99 3.18
C GLY A 25 -7.37 12.60 2.58
N ALA A 26 -7.24 11.58 3.42
CA ALA A 26 -7.48 10.19 3.05
C ALA A 26 -8.45 9.55 4.04
N SER A 27 -9.24 8.58 3.58
CA SER A 27 -10.08 7.77 4.44
C SER A 27 -10.25 6.38 3.86
N SER A 28 -10.12 5.35 4.69
CA SER A 28 -10.44 3.97 4.35
C SER A 28 -11.49 3.38 5.29
N MET A 29 -12.24 2.39 4.81
CA MET A 29 -13.29 1.69 5.56
C MET A 29 -13.42 0.27 5.02
N GLN A 30 -13.46 -0.74 5.90
CA GLN A 30 -13.55 -2.15 5.50
C GLN A 30 -14.92 -2.51 4.91
N GLY A 31 -16.00 -1.95 5.45
CA GLY A 31 -17.35 -2.24 4.98
C GLY A 31 -17.76 -3.68 5.21
N TRP A 32 -18.29 -4.34 4.19
CA TRP A 32 -18.93 -5.66 4.31
C TRP A 32 -17.96 -6.83 4.20
N ARG A 33 -16.70 -6.59 3.80
CA ARG A 33 -15.71 -7.66 3.64
C ARG A 33 -15.24 -8.17 5.01
N ILE A 34 -14.84 -9.44 5.06
CA ILE A 34 -14.31 -10.04 6.29
C ILE A 34 -13.00 -9.37 6.71
N TYR A 35 -12.16 -8.99 5.73
CA TYR A 35 -10.88 -8.35 5.95
C TYR A 35 -10.78 -7.04 5.15
N GLN A 36 -10.07 -6.07 5.70
CA GLN A 36 -9.59 -4.91 4.94
C GLN A 36 -8.32 -5.32 4.18
N GLU A 37 -8.40 -5.31 2.85
CA GLU A 37 -7.31 -5.66 1.94
C GLU A 37 -6.64 -4.43 1.31
N ASP A 38 -7.22 -3.25 1.48
CA ASP A 38 -6.68 -1.99 0.93
C ASP A 38 -5.50 -1.44 1.76
N ALA A 39 -4.59 -0.75 1.06
CA ALA A 39 -3.54 0.09 1.63
C ALA A 39 -3.42 1.40 0.83
N HIS A 40 -2.72 2.42 1.36
CA HIS A 40 -2.52 3.69 0.67
C HIS A 40 -1.28 4.46 1.14
N ASN A 41 -0.84 5.44 0.36
CA ASN A 41 0.18 6.42 0.74
C ASN A 41 -0.30 7.86 0.50
N THR A 42 0.11 8.76 1.39
CA THR A 42 -0.10 10.23 1.34
C THR A 42 1.21 10.98 1.57
N CYS A 43 2.25 10.64 0.81
CA CYS A 43 3.60 11.19 1.01
C CYS A 43 3.72 12.61 0.44
N LEU A 44 3.38 13.64 1.23
CA LEU A 44 3.47 15.05 0.81
C LEU A 44 4.90 15.55 0.55
N ASN A 45 5.85 15.07 1.34
CA ASN A 45 7.28 15.39 1.22
C ASN A 45 8.01 14.16 0.69
N TYR A 46 7.57 13.67 -0.46
CA TYR A 46 8.11 12.45 -1.05
C TYR A 46 9.54 12.66 -1.53
N ASP A 47 9.82 13.76 -2.24
CA ASP A 47 11.17 14.17 -2.67
C ASP A 47 11.23 15.70 -2.86
N GLU A 48 12.36 16.24 -3.33
CA GLU A 48 12.49 17.67 -3.63
C GLU A 48 11.42 18.12 -4.64
N ASN A 49 10.47 18.93 -4.16
CA ASN A 49 9.30 19.41 -4.92
C ASN A 49 8.41 18.28 -5.48
N GLN A 50 8.34 17.12 -4.82
CA GLN A 50 7.48 16.01 -5.23
C GLN A 50 6.66 15.46 -4.07
N ALA A 51 5.43 15.05 -4.40
CA ALA A 51 4.54 14.30 -3.53
C ALA A 51 4.10 13.00 -4.23
N LEU A 52 3.87 11.94 -3.45
CA LEU A 52 3.36 10.66 -3.94
C LEU A 52 2.08 10.30 -3.21
N PHE A 53 1.04 9.97 -3.98
CA PHE A 53 -0.23 9.45 -3.49
C PHE A 53 -0.54 8.15 -4.22
N ALA A 54 -0.99 7.14 -3.48
CA ALA A 54 -1.32 5.84 -4.04
C ALA A 54 -2.40 5.14 -3.24
N VAL A 55 -3.19 4.31 -3.91
CA VAL A 55 -4.17 3.39 -3.31
C VAL A 55 -3.93 2.02 -3.92
N TYR A 56 -3.88 1.00 -3.06
CA TYR A 56 -3.63 -0.39 -3.42
C TYR A 56 -4.83 -1.22 -2.96
N ASP A 57 -5.53 -1.85 -3.90
CA ASP A 57 -6.70 -2.70 -3.66
C ASP A 57 -6.22 -4.16 -3.67
N GLY A 58 -6.11 -4.77 -2.49
CA GLY A 58 -5.71 -6.16 -2.34
C GLY A 58 -6.84 -7.13 -2.71
N HIS A 59 -6.51 -8.32 -3.21
CA HIS A 59 -7.50 -9.33 -3.57
C HIS A 59 -7.03 -10.73 -3.19
N GLY A 60 -7.69 -11.33 -2.19
CA GLY A 60 -7.35 -12.68 -1.71
C GLY A 60 -6.17 -12.68 -0.72
N GLY A 61 -5.94 -11.56 -0.06
CA GLY A 61 -4.78 -11.26 0.78
C GLY A 61 -4.50 -9.75 0.79
N SER A 62 -4.06 -9.22 1.93
CA SER A 62 -3.66 -7.81 2.09
C SER A 62 -2.15 -7.60 1.99
N GLU A 63 -1.38 -8.67 2.06
CA GLU A 63 0.08 -8.66 2.22
C GLU A 63 0.80 -7.94 1.08
N VAL A 64 0.38 -8.14 -0.17
CA VAL A 64 0.98 -7.45 -1.31
C VAL A 64 0.61 -5.96 -1.30
N ALA A 65 -0.64 -5.60 -1.00
CA ALA A 65 -1.07 -4.21 -0.92
C ALA A 65 -0.31 -3.45 0.19
N VAL A 66 -0.20 -4.06 1.38
CA VAL A 66 0.54 -3.50 2.52
C VAL A 66 2.04 -3.39 2.20
N TYR A 67 2.66 -4.44 1.65
CA TYR A 67 4.07 -4.42 1.25
C TYR A 67 4.35 -3.37 0.17
N THR A 68 3.46 -3.24 -0.81
CA THR A 68 3.57 -2.21 -1.86
C THR A 68 3.51 -0.81 -1.26
N ALA A 69 2.59 -0.54 -0.33
CA ALA A 69 2.52 0.75 0.35
C ALA A 69 3.77 1.08 1.19
N ALA A 70 4.44 0.06 1.72
CA ALA A 70 5.65 0.23 2.51
C ALA A 70 6.90 0.48 1.64
N GLU A 71 7.07 -0.30 0.56
CA GLU A 71 8.36 -0.40 -0.14
C GLU A 71 8.37 0.27 -1.52
N LEU A 72 7.25 0.29 -2.26
CA LEU A 72 7.21 0.82 -3.62
C LEU A 72 7.65 2.30 -3.70
N PRO A 73 7.27 3.20 -2.77
CA PRO A 73 7.73 4.59 -2.79
C PRO A 73 9.27 4.69 -2.82
N GLU A 74 9.97 3.97 -1.95
CA GLU A 74 11.44 4.02 -1.93
C GLU A 74 12.04 3.26 -3.12
N PHE A 75 11.38 2.20 -3.59
CA PHE A 75 11.79 1.46 -4.77
C PHE A 75 11.78 2.32 -6.05
N ILE A 76 10.75 3.15 -6.24
CA ILE A 76 10.66 4.08 -7.39
C ILE A 76 11.89 4.99 -7.43
N LYS A 77 12.31 5.56 -6.30
CA LYS A 77 13.48 6.46 -6.22
C LYS A 77 14.80 5.78 -6.57
N LYS A 78 14.90 4.48 -6.33
CA LYS A 78 16.11 3.69 -6.61
C LYS A 78 16.31 3.42 -8.10
N THR A 79 15.26 3.50 -8.91
CA THR A 79 15.36 3.30 -10.36
C THR A 79 16.26 4.35 -11.02
N GLU A 80 17.05 3.93 -12.02
CA GLU A 80 17.90 4.86 -12.77
C GLU A 80 17.05 5.87 -13.56
N SER A 81 15.87 5.48 -14.04
CA SER A 81 14.95 6.38 -14.72
C SER A 81 14.47 7.50 -13.80
N TYR A 82 14.21 7.24 -12.52
CA TYR A 82 13.81 8.28 -11.56
C TYR A 82 14.94 9.27 -11.30
N LYS A 83 16.16 8.76 -11.02
CA LYS A 83 17.35 9.59 -10.77
C LYS A 83 17.69 10.51 -11.95
N ASN A 84 17.35 10.09 -13.16
CA ASN A 84 17.53 10.87 -14.39
C ASN A 84 16.32 11.78 -14.74
N GLY A 85 15.35 11.93 -13.84
CA GLY A 85 14.15 12.76 -14.04
C GLY A 85 13.15 12.22 -15.05
N LYS A 86 13.26 10.94 -15.46
CA LYS A 86 12.37 10.29 -16.43
C LYS A 86 11.21 9.61 -15.71
N TYR A 87 10.36 10.38 -15.04
CA TYR A 87 9.36 9.84 -14.11
C TYR A 87 8.37 8.83 -14.72
N SER A 88 7.93 9.04 -15.97
CA SER A 88 7.04 8.06 -16.63
C SER A 88 7.72 6.70 -16.80
N GLN A 89 8.99 6.69 -17.21
CA GLN A 89 9.76 5.46 -17.34
C GLN A 89 10.07 4.87 -15.97
N ALA A 90 10.38 5.73 -14.98
CA ALA A 90 10.63 5.30 -13.61
C ALA A 90 9.47 4.51 -13.00
N LEU A 91 8.23 4.96 -13.24
CA LEU A 91 7.04 4.23 -12.77
C LEU A 91 6.91 2.87 -13.50
N THR A 92 7.15 2.82 -14.81
CA THR A 92 7.13 1.55 -15.56
C THR A 92 8.21 0.59 -15.06
N ASP A 93 9.45 1.05 -14.93
CA ASP A 93 10.58 0.25 -14.45
C ASP A 93 10.31 -0.23 -13.03
N ALA A 94 9.90 0.68 -12.13
CA ALA A 94 9.62 0.35 -10.74
C ALA A 94 8.54 -0.71 -10.61
N PHE A 95 7.42 -0.62 -11.33
CA PHE A 95 6.34 -1.61 -11.22
C PHE A 95 6.78 -3.00 -11.71
N LEU A 96 7.51 -3.07 -12.83
CA LEU A 96 7.97 -4.36 -13.39
C LEU A 96 9.06 -5.00 -12.51
N ASP A 97 10.03 -4.21 -12.07
CA ASP A 97 11.14 -4.68 -11.26
C ASP A 97 10.65 -5.04 -9.84
N PHE A 98 9.78 -4.22 -9.24
CA PHE A 98 9.18 -4.49 -7.93
C PHE A 98 8.35 -5.77 -7.94
N ASP A 99 7.51 -5.97 -8.96
CA ASP A 99 6.73 -7.21 -9.12
C ASP A 99 7.64 -8.44 -9.25
N SER A 100 8.74 -8.30 -9.98
CA SER A 100 9.75 -9.37 -10.10
C SER A 100 10.37 -9.74 -8.74
N THR A 101 10.49 -8.79 -7.80
CA THR A 101 11.00 -9.09 -6.44
C THR A 101 10.02 -9.91 -5.60
N LEU A 102 8.72 -9.91 -5.92
CA LEU A 102 7.71 -10.56 -5.08
C LEU A 102 7.90 -12.07 -5.00
N VAL A 103 8.58 -12.69 -5.96
CA VAL A 103 8.88 -14.13 -5.96
C VAL A 103 10.21 -14.50 -5.27
N GLU A 104 10.99 -13.50 -4.83
CA GLU A 104 12.25 -13.73 -4.11
C GLU A 104 11.98 -14.27 -2.70
N SER A 105 12.87 -15.13 -2.20
CA SER A 105 12.66 -15.84 -0.92
C SER A 105 12.50 -14.90 0.28
N ASP A 106 13.25 -13.80 0.29
CA ASP A 106 13.28 -12.87 1.41
C ASP A 106 11.99 -12.03 1.42
N VAL A 107 11.53 -11.59 0.25
CA VAL A 107 10.24 -10.90 0.09
C VAL A 107 9.09 -11.85 0.42
N GLN A 108 9.13 -13.10 -0.06
CA GLN A 108 8.14 -14.12 0.28
C GLN A 108 8.06 -14.40 1.79
N ALA A 109 9.17 -14.30 2.54
CA ALA A 109 9.15 -14.43 3.99
C ALA A 109 8.42 -13.25 4.65
N ILE A 110 8.68 -12.03 4.18
CA ILE A 110 7.99 -10.81 4.65
C ILE A 110 6.49 -10.89 4.36
N LEU A 111 6.10 -11.27 3.14
CA LEU A 111 4.68 -11.39 2.76
C LEU A 111 3.93 -12.40 3.66
N LYS A 112 4.57 -13.53 3.99
CA LYS A 112 4.00 -14.53 4.92
C LYS A 112 3.85 -13.98 6.33
N GLU A 113 4.80 -13.18 6.80
CA GLU A 113 4.71 -12.53 8.12
C GLU A 113 3.56 -11.51 8.16
N ILE A 114 3.39 -10.70 7.11
CA ILE A 114 2.29 -9.75 6.99
C ILE A 114 0.95 -10.50 6.97
N ALA A 115 0.83 -11.57 6.18
CA ALA A 115 -0.37 -12.40 6.12
C ALA A 115 -0.71 -13.03 7.49
N GLY A 116 0.29 -13.58 8.19
CA GLY A 116 0.10 -14.22 9.49
C GLY A 116 -0.18 -13.26 10.66
N SER A 117 0.27 -12.01 10.56
CA SER A 117 -0.03 -10.98 11.57
C SER A 117 -1.53 -10.66 11.63
N LYS A 118 -2.22 -10.65 10.47
CA LYS A 118 -3.66 -10.38 10.40
C LYS A 118 -4.54 -11.51 10.92
N GLU A 119 -4.12 -12.77 10.81
CA GLU A 119 -4.91 -13.90 11.35
C GLU A 119 -5.06 -13.82 12.88
N LYS A 120 -4.15 -13.15 13.57
CA LYS A 120 -4.21 -12.98 15.03
C LYS A 120 -5.15 -11.87 15.47
N ASP A 121 -5.28 -10.79 14.68
CA ASP A 121 -6.17 -9.66 14.99
C ASP A 121 -7.65 -9.97 14.69
N GLY A 122 -7.93 -11.04 13.93
CA GLY A 122 -9.29 -11.46 13.56
C GLY A 122 -9.92 -12.51 14.49
N ASN A 123 -9.30 -12.86 15.61
CA ASN A 123 -9.73 -13.97 16.48
C ASN A 123 -10.23 -13.53 17.87
N ASP A 124 -10.51 -12.24 18.05
CA ASP A 124 -11.22 -11.72 19.23
C ASP A 124 -12.74 -11.66 18.94
N ASP A 125 -13.39 -12.82 19.07
CA ASP A 125 -14.83 -12.99 19.38
C ASP A 125 -15.09 -14.39 19.97
#